data_AF-A0A952IMS9-F1
#
_entry.id   AF-A0A952IMS9-F1
#
_cell.length_a   1.000
_cell.length_b   1.000
_cell.length_c   1.000
_cell.angle_alpha   90.00
_cell.angle_beta   90.00
_cell.angle_gamma   90.00
#
_symmetry.space_group_name_H-M   'P 1'
#
loop_
_entity.id
_entity.type
_entity.pdbx_description
1 polymer ?
#
loop_
_entity_poly.entity_id
_entity_poly.type
_entity_poly.pdbx_seq_one_letter_code
_entity_poly.pdbx_strand_id
1 'polypeptide(L)'
;MSSAGCVKNARISSVSSSTDTPVKAHCSEPAGSASAKSVPSVSAKQAARQAARHAGRLASGFPVTLAALPSSGPAIPAAQFPCFLYTARCIRFAYLDGRDPYTHQDYSHRRQWMLEHLSLLMKVFCVDVVGLKIECDRYRMILSCNEREAQTLSNHEVINRWRMLYKGPKAMDRYVAGDSLTREDREVVAATADLWRSYLINTGRFLGHLHQTIAHQANEEDGCKGRFWEGRSACRSILNQGSLDTLLAELDA
;
A
#
# COMPACT_ATOMS: atom_id res chain seq x y z
N MET A 1 -4.85 75.22 31.68
CA MET A 1 -4.90 74.97 33.14
C MET A 1 -5.09 73.47 33.29
N SER A 2 -4.01 72.70 33.33
CA SER A 2 -3.30 72.23 34.56
C SER A 2 -4.24 71.38 35.43
N SER A 3 -3.93 70.16 35.85
CA SER A 3 -2.63 69.49 35.99
C SER A 3 -2.82 67.99 36.26
N ALA A 4 -1.87 67.18 35.76
CA ALA A 4 -1.17 66.01 36.31
C ALA A 4 -1.87 65.01 37.26
N GLY A 5 -1.54 63.71 37.26
CA GLY A 5 -0.49 62.98 36.56
C GLY A 5 -0.14 61.68 37.28
N CYS A 6 0.38 60.69 36.54
CA CYS A 6 1.34 59.65 36.94
C CYS A 6 1.64 58.84 35.66
N VAL A 7 2.67 59.08 34.83
CA VAL A 7 4.13 59.03 34.98
C VAL A 7 4.71 57.60 35.09
N LYS A 8 5.19 57.11 33.92
CA LYS A 8 6.46 56.37 33.61
C LYS A 8 6.67 54.99 34.27
N ASN A 9 7.37 53.99 33.72
CA ASN A 9 8.20 53.79 32.53
C ASN A 9 8.51 52.26 32.47
N ALA A 10 8.73 51.70 31.27
CA ALA A 10 9.92 50.91 30.89
C ALA A 10 9.63 49.87 29.78
N ARG A 11 10.42 49.94 28.71
CA ARG A 11 10.65 48.92 27.68
C ARG A 11 11.40 47.71 28.27
N ILE A 12 11.26 46.53 27.65
CA ILE A 12 12.28 45.83 26.82
C ILE A 12 11.76 44.42 26.47
N SER A 13 12.20 43.97 25.30
CA SER A 13 11.88 42.81 24.49
C SER A 13 12.13 41.40 25.05
N SER A 14 11.47 40.45 24.37
CA SER A 14 11.87 39.08 24.01
C SER A 14 11.89 37.98 25.08
N VAL A 15 11.35 36.82 24.69
CA VAL A 15 11.90 35.44 24.78
C VAL A 15 10.79 34.41 25.00
N SER A 16 10.59 33.64 23.93
CA SER A 16 10.15 32.23 23.79
C SER A 16 9.71 31.41 25.02
N SER A 17 8.49 30.91 24.92
CA SER A 17 8.03 29.58 25.33
C SER A 17 8.05 28.69 24.06
N SER A 18 8.19 27.36 24.03
CA SER A 18 7.88 26.29 24.98
C SER A 18 8.47 24.97 24.43
N THR A 19 8.95 24.14 25.37
CA THR A 19 8.77 22.67 25.46
C THR A 19 9.02 21.75 24.25
N ASP A 20 10.16 21.05 24.36
CA ASP A 20 10.39 19.60 24.16
C ASP A 20 9.43 18.78 23.29
N THR A 21 9.98 18.29 22.17
CA THR A 21 9.45 17.22 21.31
C THR A 21 10.42 16.02 21.35
N PRO A 22 9.93 14.76 21.26
CA PRO A 22 10.78 13.59 21.31
C PRO A 22 11.52 13.38 19.97
N VAL A 23 12.80 13.07 20.10
CA VAL A 23 13.80 12.97 19.04
C VAL A 23 13.52 11.79 18.08
N LYS A 24 13.49 12.09 16.78
CA LYS A 24 13.48 11.14 15.66
C LYS A 24 14.81 10.35 15.62
N ALA A 25 14.74 9.03 15.55
CA ALA A 25 15.90 8.20 15.23
C ALA A 25 16.22 8.32 13.72
N HIS A 26 17.37 8.93 13.41
CA HIS A 26 18.00 8.87 12.09
C HIS A 26 18.81 7.57 11.98
N CYS A 27 18.67 6.85 10.87
CA CYS A 27 19.60 5.79 10.49
C CYS A 27 20.94 6.42 10.07
N SER A 28 22.00 6.12 10.81
CA SER A 28 23.40 6.29 10.37
C SER A 28 24.27 5.15 10.93
N GLU A 29 25.20 4.68 10.10
CA GLU A 29 26.13 3.55 10.30
C GLU A 29 27.43 3.96 11.02
N PRO A 30 28.30 3.01 11.48
CA PRO A 30 28.66 2.91 12.89
C PRO A 30 30.14 3.18 13.24
N ALA A 31 30.43 3.29 14.55
CA ALA A 31 31.76 3.04 15.12
C ALA A 31 31.69 2.56 16.58
N GLY A 32 32.46 1.50 16.91
CA GLY A 32 32.98 1.28 18.27
C GLY A 32 32.41 0.10 19.08
N SER A 33 33.24 -0.92 19.29
CA SER A 33 33.04 -2.19 19.99
C SER A 33 32.99 -2.14 21.54
N ALA A 34 32.23 -3.05 22.20
CA ALA A 34 32.67 -3.89 23.34
C ALA A 34 31.60 -4.91 23.88
N SER A 35 31.87 -6.21 23.65
CA SER A 35 31.72 -7.46 24.46
C SER A 35 30.53 -7.81 25.42
N ALA A 36 29.84 -8.93 25.06
CA ALA A 36 29.37 -10.15 25.81
C ALA A 36 28.33 -10.04 26.98
N LYS A 37 27.30 -10.90 27.22
CA LYS A 37 26.93 -12.34 26.95
C LYS A 37 25.37 -12.50 26.95
N SER A 38 24.71 -13.38 26.18
CA SER A 38 24.45 -14.82 26.49
C SER A 38 23.74 -15.57 25.33
N VAL A 39 23.94 -16.89 25.24
CA VAL A 39 23.48 -17.85 24.19
C VAL A 39 22.41 -18.79 24.78
N PRO A 40 21.40 -19.27 24.01
CA PRO A 40 20.15 -19.83 24.54
C PRO A 40 20.22 -21.33 24.86
N SER A 41 19.28 -21.81 25.68
CA SER A 41 19.20 -23.23 26.05
C SER A 41 18.75 -24.13 24.89
N VAL A 42 19.38 -25.30 24.81
CA VAL A 42 19.35 -26.27 23.70
C VAL A 42 17.97 -26.91 23.46
N SER A 43 17.04 -26.82 24.42
CA SER A 43 15.71 -27.47 24.36
C SER A 43 14.69 -26.74 23.48
N ALA A 44 14.69 -25.39 23.49
CA ALA A 44 13.66 -24.60 22.79
C ALA A 44 13.84 -24.60 21.25
N LYS A 45 15.06 -24.82 20.77
CA LYS A 45 15.39 -24.82 19.33
C LYS A 45 15.15 -26.17 18.64
N GLN A 46 15.03 -27.28 19.39
CA GLN A 46 14.89 -28.63 18.80
C GLN A 46 13.43 -29.12 18.76
N ALA A 47 12.59 -28.75 19.74
CA ALA A 47 11.22 -29.27 19.84
C ALA A 47 10.23 -28.66 18.81
N ALA A 48 10.27 -27.35 18.55
CA ALA A 48 9.34 -26.73 17.62
C ALA A 48 9.66 -27.03 16.13
N ARG A 49 10.94 -27.30 15.84
CA ARG A 49 11.42 -27.73 14.51
C ARG A 49 10.94 -29.12 14.08
N GLN A 50 10.48 -29.96 15.01
CA GLN A 50 10.05 -31.34 14.68
C GLN A 50 8.53 -31.48 14.47
N ALA A 51 7.70 -30.63 15.08
CA ALA A 51 6.24 -30.80 15.02
C ALA A 51 5.58 -30.31 13.71
N ALA A 52 6.06 -29.24 13.08
CA ALA A 52 5.43 -28.69 11.87
C ALA A 52 5.88 -29.36 10.57
N ARG A 53 6.87 -30.26 10.63
CA ARG A 53 7.40 -31.00 9.47
C ARG A 53 6.51 -32.16 9.00
N HIS A 54 5.41 -32.50 9.68
CA HIS A 54 4.73 -33.78 9.46
C HIS A 54 3.27 -33.80 8.96
N ALA A 55 2.62 -32.68 8.69
CA ALA A 55 1.28 -32.68 8.07
C ALA A 55 1.07 -31.38 7.29
N GLY A 56 0.82 -31.31 5.99
CA GLY A 56 0.58 -32.33 4.97
C GLY A 56 -0.01 -31.64 3.73
N ARG A 57 0.66 -31.87 2.58
CA ARG A 57 0.15 -31.92 1.20
C ARG A 57 -0.58 -30.74 0.53
N LEU A 58 0.05 -30.32 -0.58
CA LEU A 58 -0.50 -30.04 -1.91
C LEU A 58 -1.43 -28.82 -2.04
N ALA A 59 -0.86 -27.69 -2.43
CA ALA A 59 -1.57 -26.66 -3.16
C ALA A 59 -0.72 -26.20 -4.37
N SER A 60 -1.27 -26.49 -5.54
CA SER A 60 -0.87 -26.13 -6.90
C SER A 60 0.05 -24.90 -7.05
N GLY A 61 1.26 -25.15 -7.53
CA GLY A 61 2.07 -24.13 -8.18
C GLY A 61 1.41 -23.71 -9.49
N PHE A 62 1.07 -22.43 -9.63
CA PHE A 62 0.90 -21.81 -10.93
C PHE A 62 2.28 -21.40 -11.43
N PRO A 63 2.78 -21.95 -12.55
CA PRO A 63 3.98 -21.41 -13.17
C PRO A 63 3.56 -20.11 -13.88
N VAL A 64 3.68 -18.97 -13.19
CA VAL A 64 3.73 -17.69 -13.89
C VAL A 64 5.15 -17.56 -14.41
N THR A 65 5.33 -17.84 -15.70
CA THR A 65 6.56 -17.55 -16.41
C THR A 65 6.91 -16.09 -16.15
N LEU A 66 8.07 -15.87 -15.52
CA LEU A 66 8.65 -14.56 -15.25
C LEU A 66 9.01 -13.90 -16.59
N ALA A 67 8.02 -13.32 -17.26
CA ALA A 67 8.29 -12.38 -18.33
C ALA A 67 8.99 -11.19 -17.67
N ALA A 68 10.22 -10.92 -18.11
CA ALA A 68 11.05 -9.84 -17.64
C ALA A 68 10.22 -8.55 -17.51
N LEU A 69 10.09 -8.06 -16.27
CA LEU A 69 9.57 -6.73 -16.03
C LEU A 69 10.47 -5.75 -16.80
N PRO A 70 9.90 -4.82 -17.60
CA PRO A 70 10.71 -3.79 -18.22
C PRO A 70 11.45 -3.02 -17.12
N SER A 71 12.75 -2.80 -17.31
CA SER A 71 13.62 -2.07 -16.39
C SER A 71 13.21 -0.60 -16.21
N SER A 72 12.32 -0.12 -17.07
CA SER A 72 11.54 1.10 -16.86
C SER A 72 10.24 0.71 -16.15
N GLY A 73 9.96 1.32 -14.99
CA GLY A 73 8.66 1.23 -14.33
C GLY A 73 7.49 1.49 -15.30
N PRO A 74 6.26 1.11 -14.93
CA PRO A 74 5.10 1.27 -15.81
C PRO A 74 5.06 2.68 -16.38
N ALA A 75 4.94 2.81 -17.70
CA ALA A 75 4.82 4.10 -18.37
C ALA A 75 3.64 4.86 -17.77
N ILE A 76 3.94 5.98 -17.11
CA ILE A 76 2.94 6.78 -16.39
C ILE A 76 2.06 7.48 -17.44
N PRO A 77 0.76 7.17 -17.56
CA PRO A 77 -0.13 7.90 -18.46
C PRO A 77 -0.26 9.36 -18.01
N ALA A 78 -0.54 10.27 -18.94
CA ALA A 78 -0.82 11.67 -18.62
C ALA A 78 -1.96 11.71 -17.58
N ALA A 79 -1.66 12.25 -16.40
CA ALA A 79 -2.58 12.19 -15.27
C ALA A 79 -3.92 12.86 -15.61
N GLN A 80 -5.01 12.10 -15.48
CA GLN A 80 -6.36 12.67 -15.52
C GLN A 80 -6.72 13.14 -14.11
N PHE A 81 -7.07 14.42 -13.98
CA PHE A 81 -7.60 14.93 -12.72
C PHE A 81 -9.03 14.42 -12.52
N PRO A 82 -9.42 14.08 -11.28
CA PRO A 82 -8.70 14.30 -10.02
C PRO A 82 -7.65 13.22 -9.67
N CYS A 83 -6.55 13.64 -9.03
CA CYS A 83 -5.52 12.76 -8.48
C CYS A 83 -5.53 12.80 -6.94
N PHE A 84 -5.07 11.73 -6.30
CA PHE A 84 -5.05 11.60 -4.85
C PHE A 84 -3.71 11.04 -4.37
N LEU A 85 -3.06 11.73 -3.42
CA LEU A 85 -1.89 11.23 -2.71
C LEU A 85 -2.34 10.40 -1.50
N TYR A 86 -1.92 9.15 -1.47
CA TYR A 86 -2.11 8.22 -0.38
C TYR A 86 -0.81 7.99 0.38
N THR A 87 -0.89 7.90 1.70
CA THR A 87 0.22 7.52 2.56
C THR A 87 -0.25 6.46 3.55
N ALA A 88 0.46 5.34 3.62
CA ALA A 88 0.22 4.31 4.61
C ALA A 88 1.55 3.91 5.28
N ARG A 89 1.50 3.81 6.61
CA ARG A 89 2.65 3.46 7.45
C ARG A 89 2.44 2.09 8.06
N CYS A 90 3.53 1.35 8.18
CA CYS A 90 3.59 0.11 8.93
C CYS A 90 3.68 0.41 10.42
N ILE A 91 3.12 -0.49 11.22
CA ILE A 91 3.24 -0.47 12.67
C ILE A 91 4.13 -1.61 13.15
N ARG A 92 4.56 -1.55 14.41
CA ARG A 92 5.32 -2.62 15.09
C ARG A 92 6.68 -2.94 14.45
N PHE A 93 7.32 -1.96 13.80
CA PHE A 93 8.59 -2.18 13.10
C PHE A 93 8.50 -3.30 12.04
N ALA A 94 7.33 -3.53 11.45
CA ALA A 94 7.11 -4.58 10.45
C ALA A 94 7.59 -4.16 9.04
N TYR A 95 8.80 -3.60 8.93
CA TYR A 95 9.38 -2.93 7.76
C TYR A 95 8.92 -3.44 6.38
N LEU A 96 8.75 -2.51 5.42
CA LEU A 96 8.42 -2.78 4.00
C LEU A 96 9.63 -2.92 3.09
N ASP A 97 10.76 -2.34 3.50
CA ASP A 97 11.96 -2.26 2.67
C ASP A 97 13.18 -2.05 3.57
N GLY A 98 14.36 -2.42 3.07
CA GLY A 98 15.64 -2.22 3.73
C GLY A 98 15.91 -3.16 4.90
N ARG A 99 17.01 -2.86 5.60
CA ARG A 99 17.52 -3.67 6.69
C ARG A 99 17.12 -3.12 8.05
N ASP A 100 16.58 -3.96 8.92
CA ASP A 100 16.32 -3.62 10.31
C ASP A 100 17.65 -3.39 11.05
N PRO A 101 17.90 -2.21 11.64
CA PRO A 101 19.13 -1.93 12.36
C PRO A 101 19.34 -2.79 13.61
N TYR A 102 18.29 -3.37 14.20
CA TYR A 102 18.38 -4.15 15.43
C TYR A 102 18.56 -5.64 15.18
N THR A 103 17.74 -6.22 14.29
CA THR A 103 17.82 -7.66 13.97
C THR A 103 18.75 -7.97 12.80
N HIS A 104 19.18 -6.95 12.06
CA HIS A 104 19.92 -7.07 10.79
C HIS A 104 19.20 -7.87 9.71
N GLN A 105 17.90 -8.13 9.88
CA GLN A 105 17.08 -8.80 8.89
C GLN A 105 16.78 -7.84 7.73
N ASP A 106 16.89 -8.36 6.51
CA ASP A 106 16.61 -7.62 5.29
C ASP A 106 15.17 -7.88 4.84
N TYR A 107 14.42 -6.81 4.63
CA TYR A 107 13.02 -6.82 4.19
C TYR A 107 12.85 -6.25 2.78
N SER A 108 13.94 -6.03 2.04
CA SER A 108 13.90 -5.43 0.70
C SER A 108 13.10 -6.26 -0.31
N HIS A 109 12.89 -7.56 -0.06
CA HIS A 109 12.02 -8.41 -0.88
C HIS A 109 10.53 -8.03 -0.78
N ARG A 110 10.08 -7.42 0.33
CA ARG A 110 8.68 -6.99 0.49
C ARG A 110 8.31 -5.85 -0.45
N ARG A 111 9.29 -5.03 -0.84
CA ARG A 111 9.15 -4.05 -1.94
C ARG A 111 8.71 -4.74 -3.22
N GLN A 112 9.33 -5.87 -3.55
CA GLN A 112 9.00 -6.63 -4.75
C GLN A 112 7.57 -7.19 -4.68
N TRP A 113 7.14 -7.70 -3.52
CA TRP A 113 5.74 -8.13 -3.33
C TRP A 113 4.75 -7.00 -3.62
N MET A 114 5.06 -5.79 -3.16
CA MET A 114 4.23 -4.61 -3.43
C MET A 114 4.17 -4.27 -4.92
N LEU A 115 5.31 -4.26 -5.61
CA LEU A 115 5.39 -3.95 -7.05
C LEU A 115 4.66 -5.00 -7.91
N GLU A 116 4.84 -6.29 -7.60
CA GLU A 116 4.16 -7.38 -8.30
C GLU A 116 2.65 -7.31 -8.11
N HIS A 117 2.20 -7.06 -6.88
CA HIS A 117 0.77 -6.95 -6.61
C HIS A 117 0.16 -5.69 -7.22
N LEU A 118 0.86 -4.55 -7.20
CA LEU A 118 0.43 -3.35 -7.93
C LEU A 118 0.29 -3.61 -9.43
N SER A 119 1.24 -4.33 -10.04
CA SER A 119 1.15 -4.71 -11.46
C SER A 119 -0.09 -5.54 -11.76
N LEU A 120 -0.48 -6.46 -10.86
CA LEU A 120 -1.73 -7.21 -10.98
C LEU A 120 -2.94 -6.28 -10.84
N LEU A 121 -2.97 -5.42 -9.82
CA LEU A 121 -4.09 -4.53 -9.56
C LEU A 121 -4.31 -3.53 -10.69
N MET A 122 -3.24 -2.97 -11.28
CA MET A 122 -3.33 -2.07 -12.44
C MET A 122 -3.89 -2.74 -13.71
N LYS A 123 -3.81 -4.08 -13.82
CA LYS A 123 -4.46 -4.82 -14.92
C LYS A 123 -5.96 -5.04 -14.67
N VAL A 124 -6.36 -5.04 -13.41
CA VAL A 124 -7.74 -5.35 -12.99
C VAL A 124 -8.57 -4.08 -12.82
N PHE A 125 -8.03 -3.09 -12.11
CA PHE A 125 -8.71 -1.84 -11.80
C PHE A 125 -8.48 -0.80 -12.90
N CYS A 126 -9.43 0.12 -13.04
CA CYS A 126 -9.32 1.34 -13.85
C CYS A 126 -8.72 2.47 -13.00
N VAL A 127 -7.57 2.20 -12.41
CA VAL A 127 -6.86 3.11 -11.51
C VAL A 127 -5.41 3.19 -11.94
N ASP A 128 -4.97 4.40 -12.25
CA ASP A 128 -3.61 4.69 -12.69
C ASP A 128 -2.73 5.03 -11.48
N VAL A 129 -1.57 4.38 -11.38
CA VAL A 129 -0.53 4.73 -10.42
C VAL A 129 0.39 5.76 -11.08
N VAL A 130 0.29 7.01 -10.64
CA VAL A 130 1.01 8.14 -11.24
C VAL A 130 2.41 8.29 -10.62
N GLY A 131 2.56 7.95 -9.34
CA GLY A 131 3.84 8.00 -8.65
C GLY A 131 3.84 7.10 -7.43
N LEU A 132 5.00 6.53 -7.10
CA LEU A 132 5.16 5.60 -5.98
C LEU A 132 6.54 5.75 -5.35
N LYS A 133 6.56 5.96 -4.03
CA LYS A 133 7.76 5.88 -3.21
C LYS A 133 7.53 4.88 -2.08
N ILE A 134 8.41 3.89 -1.99
CA ILE A 134 8.45 2.91 -0.90
C ILE A 134 9.65 3.25 -0.03
N GLU A 135 9.39 3.46 1.26
CA GLU A 135 10.37 3.68 2.31
C GLU A 135 10.32 2.49 3.28
N CYS A 136 11.26 2.42 4.23
CA CYS A 136 11.35 1.27 5.13
C CYS A 136 10.10 1.06 6.00
N ASP A 137 9.41 2.13 6.40
CA ASP A 137 8.27 2.07 7.33
C ASP A 137 6.94 2.55 6.72
N ARG A 138 6.94 2.99 5.46
CA ARG A 138 5.77 3.55 4.80
C ARG A 138 5.90 3.48 3.29
N TYR A 139 4.78 3.70 2.62
CA TYR A 139 4.81 4.11 1.23
C TYR A 139 3.94 5.35 1.00
N ARG A 140 4.26 6.09 -0.05
CA ARG A 140 3.49 7.20 -0.59
C ARG A 140 3.17 6.91 -2.05
N MET A 141 1.92 7.04 -2.45
CA MET A 141 1.47 6.69 -3.80
C MET A 141 0.44 7.69 -4.29
N ILE A 142 0.58 8.14 -5.54
CA ILE A 142 -0.40 9.00 -6.21
C ILE A 142 -1.24 8.12 -7.12
N LEU A 143 -2.55 8.17 -6.94
CA LEU A 143 -3.53 7.45 -7.75
C LEU A 143 -4.42 8.42 -8.52
N SER A 144 -4.80 8.04 -9.73
CA SER A 144 -5.82 8.70 -10.55
C SER A 144 -6.89 7.68 -10.95
N CYS A 145 -8.16 8.10 -10.93
CA CYS A 145 -9.27 7.27 -11.38
C CYS A 145 -9.43 7.41 -12.89
N ASN A 146 -9.36 6.31 -13.64
CA ASN A 146 -9.55 6.33 -15.08
C ASN A 146 -11.04 6.10 -15.42
N GLU A 147 -11.85 7.14 -15.25
CA GLU A 147 -13.29 7.10 -15.55
C GLU A 147 -13.57 6.74 -17.00
N ARG A 148 -12.73 7.24 -17.91
CA ARG A 148 -12.87 6.97 -19.33
C ARG A 148 -12.70 5.49 -19.64
N GLU A 149 -11.64 4.86 -19.12
CA GLU A 149 -11.43 3.42 -19.30
C GLU A 149 -12.61 2.64 -18.73
N ALA A 150 -13.02 2.94 -17.48
CA ALA A 150 -14.12 2.24 -16.83
C ALA A 150 -15.42 2.28 -17.64
N GLN A 151 -15.75 3.42 -18.24
CA GLN A 151 -16.94 3.60 -19.09
C GLN A 151 -16.85 2.85 -20.43
N THR A 152 -15.65 2.66 -20.96
CA THR A 152 -15.45 1.92 -22.22
C THR A 152 -15.48 0.40 -22.06
N LEU A 153 -15.33 -0.11 -20.83
CA LEU A 153 -15.32 -1.56 -20.59
C LEU A 153 -16.68 -2.20 -20.87
N SER A 154 -16.66 -3.21 -21.73
CA SER A 154 -17.78 -4.12 -21.92
C SER A 154 -18.05 -4.94 -20.66
N ASN A 155 -19.29 -5.43 -20.51
CA ASN A 155 -19.64 -6.31 -19.37
C ASN A 155 -18.73 -7.54 -19.30
N HIS A 156 -18.34 -8.09 -20.45
CA HIS A 156 -17.42 -9.22 -20.54
C HIS A 156 -16.04 -8.88 -19.98
N GLU A 157 -15.48 -7.70 -20.31
CA GLU A 157 -14.19 -7.26 -19.77
C GLU A 157 -14.25 -6.98 -18.27
N VAL A 158 -15.31 -6.32 -17.78
CA VAL A 158 -15.50 -6.08 -16.34
C VAL A 158 -15.53 -7.40 -15.57
N ILE A 159 -16.29 -8.37 -16.06
CA ILE A 159 -16.40 -9.69 -15.44
C ILE A 159 -15.06 -10.40 -15.44
N ASN A 160 -14.33 -10.40 -16.57
CA ASN A 160 -13.04 -11.07 -16.65
C ASN A 160 -11.97 -10.43 -15.77
N ARG A 161 -11.91 -9.09 -15.72
CA ARG A 161 -11.02 -8.36 -14.80
C ARG A 161 -11.34 -8.72 -13.34
N TRP A 162 -12.61 -8.68 -12.95
CA TRP A 162 -13.03 -9.02 -11.58
C TRP A 162 -12.69 -10.47 -11.21
N ARG A 163 -12.83 -11.40 -12.16
CA ARG A 163 -12.51 -12.83 -11.98
C ARG A 163 -11.02 -13.11 -11.76
N MET A 164 -10.13 -12.18 -12.07
CA MET A 164 -8.71 -12.30 -11.73
C MET A 164 -8.45 -12.24 -10.22
N LEU A 165 -9.35 -11.61 -9.44
CA LEU A 165 -9.20 -11.45 -7.99
C LEU A 165 -10.22 -12.27 -7.19
N TYR A 166 -11.44 -12.43 -7.70
CA TYR A 166 -12.53 -13.05 -6.96
C TYR A 166 -13.28 -14.10 -7.77
N LYS A 167 -13.84 -15.10 -7.08
CA LYS A 167 -14.80 -16.01 -7.69
C LYS A 167 -16.15 -15.31 -7.85
N GLY A 168 -16.76 -15.42 -9.02
CA GLY A 168 -18.07 -14.85 -9.33
C GLY A 168 -19.22 -15.85 -9.17
N PRO A 169 -20.48 -15.38 -9.24
CA PRO A 169 -21.65 -16.25 -9.37
C PRO A 169 -21.60 -17.10 -10.65
N LYS A 170 -22.18 -18.30 -10.61
CA LYS A 170 -22.23 -19.22 -11.78
C LYS A 170 -22.85 -18.59 -13.02
N ALA A 171 -23.79 -17.64 -12.87
CA ALA A 171 -24.37 -16.91 -13.99
C ALA A 171 -23.32 -16.14 -14.80
N MET A 172 -22.28 -15.62 -14.15
CA MET A 172 -21.16 -14.94 -14.82
C MET A 172 -20.29 -15.93 -15.59
N ASP A 173 -20.06 -17.12 -15.03
CA ASP A 173 -19.30 -18.18 -15.70
C ASP A 173 -20.01 -18.62 -16.99
N ARG A 174 -21.33 -18.81 -16.93
CA ARG A 174 -22.18 -19.12 -18.09
C ARG A 174 -22.15 -17.99 -19.12
N TYR A 175 -22.20 -16.74 -18.67
CA TYR A 175 -22.10 -15.57 -19.57
C TYR A 175 -20.76 -15.51 -20.30
N VAL A 176 -19.65 -15.72 -19.61
CA VAL A 176 -18.32 -15.74 -20.23
C VAL A 176 -18.15 -16.95 -21.16
N ALA A 177 -18.78 -18.09 -20.85
CA ALA A 177 -18.77 -19.28 -21.71
C ALA A 177 -19.62 -19.11 -23.00
N GLY A 178 -20.45 -18.07 -23.10
CA GLY A 178 -21.36 -17.88 -24.23
C GLY A 178 -22.59 -18.79 -24.19
N ASP A 179 -22.95 -19.31 -23.01
CA ASP A 179 -24.11 -20.18 -22.85
C ASP A 179 -25.42 -19.43 -23.13
N SER A 180 -26.47 -20.18 -23.48
CA SER A 180 -27.82 -19.65 -23.56
C SER A 180 -28.32 -19.25 -22.16
N LEU A 181 -28.42 -17.94 -21.93
CA LEU A 181 -28.92 -17.35 -20.69
C LEU A 181 -30.43 -17.08 -20.77
N THR A 182 -31.13 -17.24 -19.65
CA THR A 182 -32.52 -16.74 -19.55
C THR A 182 -32.54 -15.21 -19.54
N ARG A 183 -33.73 -14.62 -19.58
CA ARG A 183 -33.87 -13.17 -19.48
C ARG A 183 -33.39 -12.67 -18.11
N GLU A 184 -33.78 -13.37 -17.05
CA GLU A 184 -33.44 -13.06 -15.67
C GLU A 184 -31.93 -13.16 -15.45
N ASP A 185 -31.29 -14.22 -15.98
CA ASP A 185 -29.84 -14.38 -15.92
C ASP A 185 -29.11 -13.20 -16.59
N ARG A 186 -29.60 -12.72 -17.74
CA ARG A 186 -29.02 -11.55 -18.44
C ARG A 186 -29.16 -10.26 -17.62
N GLU A 187 -30.30 -10.05 -16.98
CA GLU A 187 -30.54 -8.88 -16.13
C GLU A 187 -29.61 -8.90 -14.91
N VAL A 188 -29.44 -10.06 -14.27
CA VAL A 188 -28.48 -10.26 -13.16
C VAL A 188 -27.04 -10.00 -13.60
N VAL A 189 -26.65 -10.50 -14.77
CA VAL A 189 -25.31 -10.25 -15.35
C VAL A 189 -25.07 -8.76 -15.56
N ALA A 190 -26.00 -8.05 -16.19
CA ALA A 190 -25.87 -6.62 -16.44
C ALA A 190 -25.74 -5.83 -15.13
N ALA A 191 -26.66 -6.04 -14.18
CA ALA A 191 -26.64 -5.32 -12.89
C ALA A 191 -25.37 -5.59 -12.08
N THR A 192 -24.87 -6.84 -12.11
CA THR A 192 -23.63 -7.20 -11.42
C THR A 192 -22.40 -6.60 -12.09
N ALA A 193 -22.36 -6.60 -13.43
CA ALA A 193 -21.28 -5.97 -14.18
C ALA A 193 -21.22 -4.46 -13.89
N ASP A 194 -22.36 -3.78 -13.82
CA ASP A 194 -22.41 -2.35 -13.46
C ASP A 194 -21.89 -2.09 -12.05
N LEU A 195 -22.27 -2.94 -11.09
CA LEU A 195 -21.75 -2.86 -9.73
C LEU A 195 -20.23 -3.08 -9.70
N TRP A 196 -19.72 -4.09 -10.40
CA TRP A 196 -18.28 -4.37 -10.44
C TRP A 196 -17.51 -3.26 -11.16
N ARG A 197 -18.07 -2.64 -12.21
CA ARG A 197 -17.48 -1.46 -12.86
C ARG A 197 -17.29 -0.32 -11.86
N SER A 198 -18.27 -0.08 -10.98
CA SER A 198 -18.14 0.91 -9.89
C SER A 198 -17.04 0.56 -8.87
N TYR A 199 -16.71 -0.72 -8.72
CA TYR A 199 -15.65 -1.19 -7.84
C TYR A 199 -14.27 -1.09 -8.48
N LEU A 200 -14.16 -1.36 -9.78
CA LEU A 200 -12.90 -1.30 -10.52
C LEU A 200 -12.33 0.11 -10.62
N ILE A 201 -13.14 1.15 -10.45
CA ILE A 201 -12.67 2.53 -10.39
C ILE A 201 -12.40 3.03 -8.96
N ASN A 202 -12.82 2.27 -7.94
CA ASN A 202 -12.75 2.74 -6.55
C ASN A 202 -11.33 2.57 -5.98
N THR A 203 -10.63 3.68 -5.77
CA THR A 203 -9.26 3.71 -5.20
C THR A 203 -9.19 3.14 -3.78
N GLY A 204 -10.25 3.27 -2.98
CA GLY A 204 -10.33 2.66 -1.65
C GLY A 204 -10.33 1.13 -1.71
N ARG A 205 -11.04 0.54 -2.68
CA ARG A 205 -11.00 -0.92 -2.91
C ARG A 205 -9.66 -1.38 -3.45
N PHE A 206 -9.07 -0.61 -4.37
CA PHE A 206 -7.72 -0.85 -4.87
C PHE A 206 -6.71 -0.92 -3.71
N LEU A 207 -6.69 0.09 -2.85
CA LEU A 207 -5.80 0.16 -1.69
C LEU A 207 -6.11 -0.92 -0.65
N GLY A 208 -7.40 -1.21 -0.40
CA GLY A 208 -7.81 -2.27 0.51
C GLY A 208 -7.26 -3.64 0.10
N HIS A 209 -7.27 -3.94 -1.20
CA HIS A 209 -6.70 -5.18 -1.72
C HIS A 209 -5.18 -5.23 -1.54
N LEU A 210 -4.49 -4.15 -1.90
CA LEU A 210 -3.04 -4.02 -1.69
C LEU A 210 -2.67 -4.20 -0.22
N HIS A 211 -3.35 -3.47 0.67
CA HIS A 211 -3.10 -3.52 2.11
C HIS A 211 -3.32 -4.90 2.68
N GLN A 212 -4.41 -5.56 2.30
CA GLN A 212 -4.73 -6.90 2.79
C GLN A 212 -3.66 -7.92 2.38
N THR A 213 -3.26 -7.93 1.11
CA THR A 213 -2.27 -8.87 0.58
C THR A 213 -0.93 -8.73 1.29
N ILE A 214 -0.40 -7.50 1.34
CA ILE A 214 0.91 -7.24 1.95
C ILE A 214 0.86 -7.50 3.46
N ALA A 215 -0.22 -7.11 4.13
CA ALA A 215 -0.38 -7.39 5.56
C ALA A 215 -0.42 -8.90 5.85
N HIS A 216 -1.06 -9.70 4.99
CA HIS A 216 -1.14 -11.14 5.18
C HIS A 216 0.23 -11.79 5.01
N GLN A 217 0.93 -11.49 3.92
CA GLN A 217 2.26 -12.01 3.62
C GLN A 217 3.28 -11.63 4.69
N ALA A 218 3.31 -10.35 5.10
CA ALA A 218 4.23 -9.88 6.12
C ALA A 218 3.92 -10.49 7.50
N ASN A 219 2.64 -10.57 7.89
CA ASN A 219 2.29 -11.19 9.17
C ASN A 219 2.62 -12.69 9.20
N GLU A 220 2.45 -13.39 8.09
CA GLU A 220 2.83 -14.80 7.95
C GLU A 220 4.34 -14.98 8.08
N GLU A 221 5.14 -14.17 7.38
CA GLU A 221 6.60 -14.16 7.48
C GLU A 221 7.08 -13.83 8.90
N ASP A 222 6.46 -12.84 9.54
CA ASP A 222 6.78 -12.41 10.91
C ASP A 222 6.26 -13.39 11.99
N GLY A 223 5.49 -14.42 11.60
CA GLY A 223 4.86 -15.35 12.53
C GLY A 223 3.90 -14.68 13.51
N CYS A 224 3.30 -13.55 13.14
CA CYS A 224 2.47 -12.74 14.02
C CYS A 224 1.02 -12.62 13.53
N LYS A 225 0.13 -12.15 14.40
CA LYS A 225 -1.27 -11.83 14.07
C LYS A 225 -1.55 -10.37 14.38
N GLY A 226 -2.51 -9.77 13.67
CA GLY A 226 -2.99 -8.42 13.93
C GLY A 226 -2.77 -7.42 12.80
N ARG A 227 -2.82 -6.13 13.14
CA ARG A 227 -2.70 -5.03 12.18
C ARG A 227 -1.26 -4.83 11.73
N PHE A 228 -1.07 -4.76 10.41
CA PHE A 228 0.21 -4.40 9.80
C PHE A 228 0.31 -2.90 9.50
N TRP A 229 -0.79 -2.31 9.03
CA TRP A 229 -0.91 -0.89 8.71
C TRP A 229 -1.45 -0.06 9.88
N GLU A 230 -1.07 1.21 9.92
CA GLU A 230 -1.72 2.21 10.78
C GLU A 230 -3.22 2.32 10.42
N GLY A 231 -4.07 2.52 11.43
CA GLY A 231 -5.52 2.44 11.25
C GLY A 231 -6.13 3.53 10.35
N ARG A 232 -5.45 4.66 10.14
CA ARG A 232 -5.90 5.76 9.27
C ARG A 232 -4.84 6.01 8.21
N SER A 233 -5.08 5.55 6.98
CA SER A 233 -4.32 6.01 5.82
C SER A 233 -4.65 7.46 5.53
N ALA A 234 -3.64 8.29 5.32
CA ALA A 234 -3.85 9.68 4.90
C ALA A 234 -4.15 9.71 3.39
N CYS A 235 -5.16 10.49 3.01
CA CYS A 235 -5.50 10.79 1.61
C CYS A 235 -5.53 12.31 1.45
N ARG A 236 -4.85 12.83 0.43
CA ARG A 236 -4.86 14.24 0.06
C ARG A 236 -5.25 14.38 -1.41
N SER A 237 -6.28 15.20 -1.68
CA SER A 237 -6.67 15.53 -3.05
C SER A 237 -5.65 16.47 -3.71
N ILE A 238 -5.35 16.22 -4.97
CA ILE A 238 -4.46 17.02 -5.82
C ILE A 238 -5.32 17.64 -6.93
N LEU A 239 -5.40 18.97 -6.94
CA LEU A 239 -6.36 19.71 -7.76
C LEU A 239 -5.74 20.40 -8.99
N ASN A 240 -4.41 20.47 -9.08
CA ASN A 240 -3.73 21.17 -10.17
C ASN A 240 -2.39 20.50 -10.52
N GLN A 241 -1.93 20.77 -11.74
CA GLN A 241 -0.70 20.18 -12.28
C GLN A 241 0.55 20.57 -11.46
N GLY A 242 0.68 21.83 -11.06
CA GLY A 242 1.86 22.25 -10.28
C GLY A 242 2.02 21.53 -8.94
N SER A 243 0.91 21.23 -8.25
CA SER A 243 0.95 20.42 -7.02
C SER A 243 1.30 18.97 -7.30
N LEU A 244 0.83 18.43 -8.44
CA LEU A 244 1.18 17.08 -8.88
C LEU A 244 2.68 16.99 -9.19
N ASP A 245 3.22 17.92 -9.97
CA ASP A 245 4.64 17.94 -10.36
C ASP A 245 5.56 18.05 -9.14
N THR A 246 5.18 18.90 -8.17
CA THR A 246 5.91 19.05 -6.90
C THR A 246 5.93 17.73 -6.13
N LEU A 247 4.77 17.07 -6.00
CA LEU A 247 4.67 15.80 -5.28
C LEU A 247 5.40 14.67 -6.01
N LEU A 248 5.39 14.62 -7.34
CA LEU A 248 6.16 13.64 -8.11
C LEU A 248 7.66 13.81 -7.87
N ALA A 249 8.16 15.05 -7.92
CA ALA A 249 9.56 15.32 -7.58
C ALA A 249 9.93 14.90 -6.15
N GLU A 250 9.02 15.07 -5.17
CA GLU A 250 9.23 14.59 -3.79
C GLU A 250 9.21 13.05 -3.64
N LEU A 251 8.55 12.33 -4.56
CA LEU A 251 8.50 10.87 -4.59
C LEU A 251 9.71 10.25 -5.30
N ASP A 252 10.28 10.96 -6.27
CA ASP A 252 11.48 10.52 -7.01
C ASP A 252 12.79 10.76 -6.24
N ALA A 253 12.84 11.80 -5.39
CA ALA A 253 13.99 12.13 -4.53
C ALA A 253 14.19 11.10 -3.40
#